data_AF-A0A1D1YE66-F1
#
_entry.id   AF-A0A1D1YE66-F1
#
_cell.length_a   1.000
_cell.length_b   1.000
_cell.length_c   1.000
_cell.angle_alpha   90.00
_cell.angle_beta   90.00
_cell.angle_gamma   90.00
#
_symmetry.space_group_name_H-M   'P 1'
#
loop_
_entity.id
_entity.type
_entity.pdbx_description
1 polymer ?
#
loop_
_entity_poly.entity_id
_entity_poly.type
_entity_poly.pdbx_seq_one_letter_code
_entity_poly.pdbx_strand_id
1 'polypeptide(L)'
;TLPFSSTSNSAPMPPPPPGGQQLPSDVVPTVPPPESEEDESWVWNQIKAEARRDAESEPALASYLYATVLSHPSLTRSLSFHLANKLCSSTLLPTLLYDLFLQSFSTHPTLPAAAAADLIAARQRDPACGSFSHCLLNYKGFLAIQAHRVAHALWTESRRPLALALQSRISDVFAVDIHPAARIGKGVLLDHATGVVVGETAVVGDNVSILHHVTLGGTGKDAGDRHPKI
;
A
#
# COMPACT_ATOMS: atom_id res chain seq x y z
N THR A 1 -23.13 39.14 59.83
CA THR A 1 -22.83 40.02 58.69
C THR A 1 -21.71 40.97 59.09
N LEU A 2 -20.47 40.59 58.80
CA LEU A 2 -19.26 41.41 58.84
C LEU A 2 -18.40 41.06 57.61
N PRO A 3 -17.67 42.01 57.01
CA PRO A 3 -17.19 41.91 55.63
C PRO A 3 -15.79 41.28 55.53
N PHE A 4 -15.56 40.46 54.51
CA PHE A 4 -14.23 39.97 54.13
C PHE A 4 -13.52 40.99 53.24
N SER A 5 -12.42 41.56 53.76
CA SER A 5 -11.46 42.35 53.00
C SER A 5 -10.49 41.44 52.25
N SER A 6 -10.39 41.64 50.93
CA SER A 6 -9.42 40.98 50.04
C SER A 6 -8.02 41.57 50.23
N THR A 7 -7.08 40.76 50.71
CA THR A 7 -5.64 41.03 50.59
C THR A 7 -5.02 40.00 49.64
N SER A 8 -4.59 40.47 48.48
CA SER A 8 -3.83 39.72 47.47
C SER A 8 -2.47 39.32 48.02
N ASN A 9 -2.22 38.02 48.18
CA ASN A 9 -0.90 37.49 48.50
C ASN A 9 -0.41 36.71 47.28
N SER A 10 0.42 37.35 46.45
CA SER A 10 1.07 36.72 45.31
C SER A 10 2.30 35.95 45.77
N ALA A 11 2.20 34.62 45.83
CA ALA A 11 3.34 33.74 46.05
C ALA A 11 4.20 33.64 44.76
N PRO A 12 5.54 33.60 44.86
CA PRO A 12 6.41 33.46 43.69
C PRO A 12 6.35 32.04 43.12
N MET A 13 6.29 31.95 41.78
CA MET A 13 6.31 30.70 41.01
C MET A 13 7.59 29.89 41.26
N PRO A 14 7.52 28.55 41.38
CA PRO A 14 8.71 27.72 41.48
C PRO A 14 9.49 27.68 40.15
N PRO A 15 10.82 27.51 40.20
CA PRO A 15 11.65 27.41 39.00
C PRO A 15 11.31 26.14 38.20
N PRO A 16 11.48 26.16 36.86
CA PRO A 16 11.24 24.98 36.03
C PRO A 16 12.25 23.87 36.37
N PRO A 17 11.86 22.59 36.24
CA PRO A 17 12.74 21.47 36.51
C PRO A 17 13.92 21.44 35.52
N PRO A 18 15.10 20.93 35.94
CA PRO A 18 16.27 20.84 35.07
C PRO A 18 16.03 19.83 33.94
N GLY A 19 16.63 20.15 32.79
CA GLY A 19 16.38 19.53 31.49
C GLY A 19 16.16 18.02 31.50
N GLY A 20 14.98 17.63 31.00
CA GLY A 20 14.73 16.25 30.61
C GLY A 20 15.69 15.86 29.49
N GLN A 21 16.41 14.76 29.70
CA GLN A 21 17.08 14.06 28.61
C GLN A 21 16.05 13.79 27.52
N GLN A 22 16.22 14.43 26.37
CA GLN A 22 15.54 14.06 25.14
C GLN A 22 15.91 12.60 24.85
N LEU A 23 14.93 11.71 24.98
CA LEU A 23 14.99 10.37 24.41
C LEU A 23 15.35 10.53 22.91
N PRO A 24 16.30 9.75 22.38
CA PRO A 24 16.62 9.84 20.97
C PRO A 24 15.35 9.53 20.17
N SER A 25 14.92 10.49 19.36
CA SER A 25 13.90 10.30 18.34
C SER A 25 14.29 9.07 17.52
N ASP A 26 13.42 8.07 17.46
CA ASP A 26 13.60 6.86 16.66
C ASP A 26 14.06 7.26 15.25
N VAL A 27 15.35 7.08 15.00
CA VAL A 27 15.94 7.27 13.67
C VAL A 27 15.42 6.10 12.85
N VAL A 28 14.32 6.34 12.15
CA VAL A 28 13.85 5.45 11.08
C VAL A 28 15.03 5.27 10.12
N PRO A 29 15.55 4.05 9.95
CA PRO A 29 16.66 3.84 9.03
C PRO A 29 16.22 4.27 7.63
N THR A 30 16.92 5.25 7.06
CA THR A 30 16.75 5.66 5.67
C THR A 30 17.32 4.55 4.79
N VAL A 31 16.50 3.54 4.51
CA VAL A 31 16.83 2.49 3.56
C VAL A 31 16.57 3.06 2.16
N PRO A 32 17.56 3.14 1.26
CA PRO A 32 17.37 3.63 -0.11
C PRO A 32 16.36 2.76 -0.90
N PRO A 33 15.75 3.29 -1.98
CA PRO A 33 14.81 2.55 -2.82
C PRO A 33 15.47 1.32 -3.45
N PRO A 34 14.70 0.27 -3.74
CA PRO A 34 15.23 -0.97 -4.26
C PRO A 34 15.58 -0.82 -5.74
N GLU A 35 16.83 -1.12 -6.09
CA GLU A 35 17.34 -1.13 -7.47
C GLU A 35 17.72 -2.55 -7.95
N SER A 36 17.57 -3.58 -7.10
CA SER A 36 18.08 -4.94 -7.36
C SER A 36 17.25 -6.08 -6.73
N GLU A 37 17.48 -7.33 -7.17
CA GLU A 37 16.89 -8.56 -6.57
C GLU A 37 17.24 -8.72 -5.07
N GLU A 38 18.35 -8.13 -4.63
CA GLU A 38 18.78 -8.14 -3.22
C GLU A 38 17.77 -7.40 -2.34
N ASP A 39 17.14 -6.35 -2.86
CA ASP A 39 16.20 -5.54 -2.12
C ASP A 39 14.86 -6.24 -1.92
N GLU A 40 14.37 -7.02 -2.90
CA GLU A 40 13.15 -7.83 -2.73
C GLU A 40 13.34 -8.86 -1.61
N SER A 41 14.49 -9.56 -1.62
CA SER A 41 14.83 -10.55 -0.59
C SER A 41 14.92 -9.91 0.79
N TRP A 42 15.55 -8.73 0.89
CA TRP A 42 15.64 -7.98 2.13
C TRP A 42 14.26 -7.54 2.65
N VAL A 43 13.42 -6.92 1.80
CA VAL A 43 12.05 -6.52 2.16
C VAL A 43 11.24 -7.73 2.63
N TRP A 44 11.34 -8.86 1.92
CA TRP A 44 10.63 -10.07 2.29
C TRP A 44 11.05 -10.63 3.66
N ASN A 45 12.36 -10.61 3.96
CA ASN A 45 12.85 -11.02 5.27
C ASN A 45 12.33 -10.12 6.40
N GLN A 46 12.22 -8.80 6.18
CA GLN A 46 11.59 -7.89 7.13
C GLN A 46 10.12 -8.23 7.34
N ILE A 47 9.37 -8.45 6.26
CA ILE A 47 7.95 -8.83 6.33
C ILE A 47 7.75 -10.11 7.14
N LYS A 48 8.57 -11.14 6.93
CA LYS A 48 8.48 -12.39 7.71
C LYS A 48 8.80 -12.17 9.19
N ALA A 49 9.80 -11.34 9.49
CA ALA A 49 10.16 -11.04 10.87
C ALA A 49 9.06 -10.26 11.60
N GLU A 50 8.48 -9.26 10.94
CA GLU A 50 7.34 -8.48 11.45
C GLU A 50 6.11 -9.36 11.65
N ALA A 51 5.71 -10.13 10.64
CA ALA A 51 4.55 -11.02 10.72
C ALA A 51 4.70 -12.10 11.81
N ARG A 52 5.93 -12.54 12.10
CA ARG A 52 6.18 -13.49 13.21
C ARG A 52 5.92 -12.83 14.56
N ARG A 53 6.46 -11.62 14.78
CA ARG A 53 6.21 -10.86 16.01
C ARG A 53 4.71 -10.60 16.21
N ASP A 54 4.02 -10.20 15.14
CA ASP A 54 2.59 -9.94 15.20
C ASP A 54 1.79 -11.22 15.53
N ALA A 55 2.13 -12.36 14.92
CA ALA A 55 1.48 -13.64 15.18
C ALA A 55 1.71 -14.16 16.61
N GLU A 56 2.88 -13.87 17.20
CA GLU A 56 3.18 -14.20 18.60
C GLU A 56 2.41 -13.30 19.57
N SER A 57 2.22 -12.03 19.20
CA SER A 57 1.56 -11.03 20.05
C SER A 57 0.02 -11.05 19.97
N GLU A 58 -0.55 -11.45 18.83
CA GLU A 58 -1.99 -11.41 18.57
C GLU A 58 -2.50 -12.79 18.09
N PRO A 59 -2.92 -13.68 19.02
CA PRO A 59 -3.36 -15.03 18.70
C PRO A 59 -4.53 -15.09 17.71
N ALA A 60 -5.40 -14.08 17.68
CA ALA A 60 -6.55 -14.07 16.76
C ALA A 60 -6.11 -13.94 15.29
N LEU A 61 -4.95 -13.31 15.03
CA LEU A 61 -4.41 -13.12 13.69
C LEU A 61 -3.35 -14.15 13.31
N ALA A 62 -2.84 -14.94 14.27
CA ALA A 62 -1.72 -15.86 14.07
C ALA A 62 -1.93 -16.82 12.87
N SER A 63 -3.10 -17.46 12.77
CA SER A 63 -3.41 -18.37 11.66
C SER A 63 -3.46 -17.66 10.31
N TYR A 64 -4.01 -16.46 10.27
CA TYR A 64 -4.08 -15.65 9.06
C TYR A 64 -2.69 -15.19 8.60
N LEU A 65 -1.85 -14.71 9.53
CA LEU A 65 -0.47 -14.32 9.27
C LEU A 65 0.38 -15.50 8.83
N TYR A 66 0.16 -16.68 9.42
CA TYR A 66 0.83 -17.90 9.01
C TYR A 66 0.44 -18.31 7.58
N ALA A 67 -0.86 -18.36 7.30
CA ALA A 67 -1.38 -18.73 5.99
C ALA A 67 -0.93 -17.74 4.90
N THR A 68 -0.92 -16.44 5.19
CA THR A 68 -0.67 -15.39 4.19
C THR A 68 0.80 -15.06 4.01
N VAL A 69 1.63 -15.18 5.06
CA VAL A 69 3.04 -14.74 5.05
C VAL A 69 3.99 -15.86 5.44
N LEU A 70 3.88 -16.39 6.67
CA LEU A 70 4.96 -17.20 7.26
C LEU A 70 5.19 -18.53 6.52
N SER A 71 4.12 -19.11 5.98
CA SER A 71 4.16 -20.36 5.20
C SER A 71 4.73 -20.19 3.79
N HIS A 72 4.86 -18.96 3.29
CA HIS A 72 5.34 -18.70 1.94
C HIS A 72 6.87 -18.52 1.89
N PRO A 73 7.51 -18.89 0.77
CA PRO A 73 8.95 -18.72 0.57
C PRO A 73 9.32 -17.35 -0.02
N SER A 74 8.39 -16.63 -0.66
CA SER A 74 8.68 -15.36 -1.36
C SER A 74 7.54 -14.35 -1.25
N LEU A 75 7.88 -13.07 -1.42
CA LEU A 75 6.93 -11.95 -1.48
C LEU A 75 5.88 -12.20 -2.55
N THR A 76 6.30 -12.60 -3.75
CA THR A 76 5.41 -12.88 -4.88
C THR A 76 4.31 -13.89 -4.52
N ARG A 77 4.65 -15.03 -3.89
CA ARG A 77 3.64 -16.03 -3.51
C ARG A 77 2.69 -15.52 -2.43
N SER A 78 3.22 -14.82 -1.43
CA SER A 78 2.43 -14.22 -0.36
C SER A 78 1.46 -13.15 -0.91
N LEU A 79 1.94 -12.27 -1.79
CA LEU A 79 1.14 -11.24 -2.43
C LEU A 79 0.04 -11.83 -3.32
N SER A 80 0.37 -12.85 -4.14
CA SER A 80 -0.64 -13.57 -4.93
C SER A 80 -1.72 -14.18 -4.05
N PHE A 81 -1.32 -14.85 -2.96
CA PHE A 81 -2.27 -15.48 -2.03
C PHE A 81 -3.18 -14.43 -1.40
N HIS A 82 -2.61 -13.31 -0.95
CA HIS A 82 -3.36 -12.25 -0.32
C HIS A 82 -4.35 -11.57 -1.29
N LEU A 83 -3.87 -11.13 -2.46
CA LEU A 83 -4.71 -10.50 -3.48
C LEU A 83 -5.84 -11.42 -3.93
N ALA A 84 -5.57 -12.71 -4.10
CA ALA A 84 -6.56 -13.69 -4.48
C ALA A 84 -7.70 -13.81 -3.46
N ASN A 85 -7.36 -13.87 -2.17
CA ASN A 85 -8.35 -13.91 -1.09
C ASN A 85 -9.11 -12.59 -0.95
N LYS A 86 -8.47 -11.44 -1.20
CA LYS A 86 -9.11 -10.13 -1.12
C LYS A 86 -10.08 -9.88 -2.28
N LEU A 87 -9.73 -10.31 -3.49
CA LEU A 87 -10.47 -9.97 -4.72
C LEU A 87 -11.47 -11.03 -5.16
N CYS A 88 -11.53 -12.18 -4.48
CA CYS A 88 -12.43 -13.27 -4.84
C CYS A 88 -13.91 -12.84 -4.80
N SER A 89 -14.72 -13.58 -5.54
CA SER A 89 -16.18 -13.45 -5.58
C SER A 89 -16.81 -14.79 -5.95
N SER A 90 -18.14 -14.84 -6.04
CA SER A 90 -18.85 -16.02 -6.57
C SER A 90 -18.48 -16.32 -8.03
N THR A 91 -17.98 -15.33 -8.77
CA THR A 91 -17.51 -15.48 -10.17
C THR A 91 -16.02 -15.80 -10.24
N LEU A 92 -15.20 -15.14 -9.43
CA LEU A 92 -13.74 -15.27 -9.45
C LEU A 92 -13.26 -15.99 -8.19
N LEU A 93 -13.04 -17.30 -8.32
CA LEU A 93 -12.60 -18.13 -7.20
C LEU A 93 -11.20 -17.74 -6.71
N PRO A 94 -10.91 -17.86 -5.39
CA PRO A 94 -9.61 -17.49 -4.84
C PRO A 94 -8.47 -18.33 -5.40
N THR A 95 -8.66 -19.63 -5.65
CA THR A 95 -7.62 -20.48 -6.27
C THR A 95 -7.29 -20.06 -7.70
N LEU A 96 -8.31 -19.72 -8.49
CA LEU A 96 -8.14 -19.19 -9.85
C LEU A 96 -7.37 -17.86 -9.84
N LEU A 97 -7.74 -16.94 -8.95
CA LEU A 97 -7.06 -15.66 -8.82
C LEU A 97 -5.61 -15.85 -8.33
N TYR A 98 -5.36 -16.78 -7.42
CA TYR A 98 -4.02 -17.08 -6.94
C TYR A 98 -3.11 -17.52 -8.10
N ASP A 99 -3.56 -18.48 -8.91
CA ASP A 99 -2.82 -18.96 -10.07
C ASP A 99 -2.60 -17.84 -11.09
N LEU A 100 -3.62 -17.01 -11.34
CA LEU A 100 -3.54 -15.84 -12.23
C LEU A 100 -2.45 -14.86 -11.76
N PHE A 101 -2.50 -14.43 -10.50
CA PHE A 101 -1.51 -13.50 -9.95
C PHE A 101 -0.11 -14.11 -9.98
N LEU A 102 0.04 -15.35 -9.52
CA LEU A 102 1.34 -16.02 -9.48
C LEU A 102 1.95 -16.19 -10.87
N GLN A 103 1.14 -16.57 -11.86
CA GLN A 103 1.60 -16.70 -13.26
C GLN A 103 2.00 -15.34 -13.84
N SER A 104 1.22 -14.29 -13.60
CA SER A 104 1.55 -12.94 -14.09
C SER A 104 2.84 -12.42 -13.47
N PHE A 105 3.03 -12.55 -12.15
CA PHE A 105 4.29 -12.15 -11.51
C PHE A 105 5.49 -12.97 -12.00
N SER A 106 5.31 -14.26 -12.28
CA SER A 106 6.39 -15.12 -12.78
C SER A 106 6.76 -14.82 -14.24
N THR A 107 5.78 -14.39 -15.04
CA THR A 107 5.97 -14.08 -16.47
C THR A 107 6.55 -12.68 -16.67
N HIS A 108 6.26 -11.76 -15.74
CA HIS A 108 6.66 -10.35 -15.81
C HIS A 108 7.53 -9.99 -14.59
N PRO A 109 8.86 -10.20 -14.63
CA PRO A 109 9.78 -9.93 -13.51
C PRO A 109 9.80 -8.47 -13.05
N THR A 110 9.33 -7.55 -13.88
CA THR A 110 9.17 -6.13 -13.51
C THR A 110 8.09 -5.90 -12.46
N LEU A 111 7.12 -6.82 -12.31
CA LEU A 111 6.01 -6.67 -11.38
C LEU A 111 6.42 -6.91 -9.91
N PRO A 112 7.13 -8.00 -9.54
CA PRO A 112 7.68 -8.14 -8.20
C PRO A 112 8.61 -7.00 -7.80
N ALA A 113 9.48 -6.55 -8.70
CA ALA A 113 10.37 -5.42 -8.46
C ALA A 113 9.59 -4.11 -8.21
N ALA A 114 8.51 -3.87 -8.95
CA ALA A 114 7.63 -2.73 -8.71
C ALA A 114 6.91 -2.82 -7.36
N ALA A 115 6.47 -4.02 -6.95
CA ALA A 115 5.85 -4.22 -5.64
C ALA A 115 6.82 -3.94 -4.48
N ALA A 116 8.07 -4.39 -4.58
CA ALA A 116 9.11 -4.06 -3.60
C ALA A 116 9.38 -2.55 -3.54
N ALA A 117 9.46 -1.90 -4.71
CA ALA A 117 9.60 -0.44 -4.79
C ALA A 117 8.44 0.30 -4.13
N ASP A 118 7.19 -0.12 -4.38
CA ASP A 118 5.99 0.48 -3.80
C ASP A 118 5.95 0.30 -2.26
N LEU A 119 6.39 -0.85 -1.74
CA LEU A 119 6.52 -1.10 -0.29
C LEU A 119 7.54 -0.17 0.36
N ILE A 120 8.71 0.01 -0.27
CA ILE A 120 9.75 0.93 0.23
C ILE A 120 9.26 2.37 0.14
N ALA A 121 8.59 2.73 -0.93
CA ALA A 121 7.95 4.04 -1.10
C ALA A 121 6.95 4.35 0.03
N ALA A 122 6.13 3.37 0.42
CA ALA A 122 5.22 3.52 1.56
C ALA A 122 5.99 3.69 2.87
N ARG A 123 6.99 2.82 3.13
CA ARG A 123 7.80 2.89 4.36
C ARG A 123 8.54 4.20 4.56
N GLN A 124 9.00 4.82 3.46
CA GLN A 124 9.75 6.07 3.47
C GLN A 124 8.87 7.31 3.56
N ARG A 125 7.73 7.32 2.87
CA ARG A 125 6.96 8.54 2.62
C ARG A 125 5.65 8.63 3.40
N ASP A 126 5.14 7.51 3.91
CA ASP A 126 3.98 7.52 4.81
C ASP A 126 4.46 7.47 6.27
N PRO A 127 4.27 8.56 7.05
CA PRO A 127 4.61 8.57 8.47
C PRO A 127 3.87 7.51 9.31
N ALA A 128 2.69 7.06 8.86
CA ALA A 128 1.91 6.02 9.52
C ALA A 128 2.38 4.60 9.16
N CYS A 129 3.23 4.45 8.14
CA CYS A 129 3.74 3.16 7.71
C CYS A 129 4.96 2.75 8.55
N GLY A 130 4.70 2.22 9.74
CA GLY A 130 5.75 1.70 10.63
C GLY A 130 6.39 0.37 10.18
N SER A 131 5.70 -0.39 9.32
CA SER A 131 6.04 -1.79 8.99
C SER A 131 5.75 -2.12 7.53
N PHE A 132 6.58 -2.98 6.93
CA PHE A 132 6.35 -3.53 5.60
C PHE A 132 5.20 -4.55 5.57
N SER A 133 5.09 -5.42 6.57
CA SER A 133 4.02 -6.41 6.67
C SER A 133 2.64 -5.74 6.77
N HIS A 134 2.53 -4.62 7.50
CA HIS A 134 1.28 -3.87 7.60
C HIS A 134 0.91 -3.22 6.28
N CYS A 135 1.88 -2.70 5.53
CA CYS A 135 1.63 -2.22 4.17
C CYS A 135 1.15 -3.36 3.26
N LEU A 136 1.88 -4.48 3.21
CA LEU A 136 1.48 -5.66 2.44
C LEU A 136 0.06 -6.13 2.77
N LEU A 137 -0.31 -6.20 4.05
CA LEU A 137 -1.56 -6.82 4.48
C LEU A 137 -2.75 -5.86 4.45
N ASN A 138 -2.54 -4.60 4.81
CA ASN A 138 -3.63 -3.68 5.16
C ASN A 138 -3.72 -2.46 4.23
N TYR A 139 -2.67 -2.11 3.47
CA TYR A 139 -2.70 -0.91 2.65
C TYR A 139 -3.42 -1.20 1.34
N LYS A 140 -4.70 -0.83 1.30
CA LYS A 140 -5.54 -1.00 0.12
C LYS A 140 -5.00 -0.28 -1.13
N GLY A 141 -4.32 0.85 -0.94
CA GLY A 141 -3.67 1.59 -2.04
C GLY A 141 -2.55 0.79 -2.69
N PHE A 142 -1.66 0.23 -1.86
CA PHE A 142 -0.61 -0.69 -2.31
C PHE A 142 -1.21 -1.91 -3.03
N LEU A 143 -2.18 -2.59 -2.40
CA LEU A 143 -2.82 -3.78 -2.97
C LEU A 143 -3.53 -3.50 -4.29
N ALA A 144 -4.22 -2.36 -4.40
CA ALA A 144 -4.89 -1.94 -5.62
C ALA A 144 -3.90 -1.70 -6.77
N ILE A 145 -2.75 -1.06 -6.51
CA ILE A 145 -1.70 -0.89 -7.53
C ILE A 145 -1.21 -2.24 -8.03
N GLN A 146 -0.87 -3.17 -7.12
CA GLN A 146 -0.32 -4.47 -7.53
C GLN A 146 -1.33 -5.27 -8.36
N ALA A 147 -2.60 -5.26 -7.95
CA ALA A 147 -3.67 -5.89 -8.71
C ALA A 147 -3.92 -5.20 -10.07
N HIS A 148 -3.84 -3.86 -10.12
CA HIS A 148 -3.93 -3.09 -11.37
C HIS A 148 -2.80 -3.47 -12.33
N ARG A 149 -1.56 -3.62 -11.87
CA ARG A 149 -0.45 -4.02 -12.76
C ARG A 149 -0.70 -5.37 -13.43
N VAL A 150 -1.32 -6.31 -12.73
CA VAL A 150 -1.76 -7.58 -13.33
C VAL A 150 -2.92 -7.37 -14.29
N ALA A 151 -3.91 -6.53 -13.97
CA ALA A 151 -4.96 -6.15 -14.91
C ALA A 151 -4.38 -5.50 -16.19
N HIS A 152 -3.35 -4.67 -16.05
CA HIS A 152 -2.62 -4.04 -17.15
C HIS A 152 -1.91 -5.07 -18.02
N ALA A 153 -1.20 -6.03 -17.42
CA ALA A 153 -0.58 -7.13 -18.16
C ALA A 153 -1.63 -7.91 -18.98
N LEU A 154 -2.75 -8.29 -18.36
CA LEU A 154 -3.86 -8.96 -19.04
C LEU A 154 -4.44 -8.11 -20.19
N TRP A 155 -4.54 -6.80 -20.00
CA TRP A 155 -4.99 -5.89 -21.05
C TRP A 155 -4.05 -5.90 -22.26
N THR A 156 -2.74 -5.86 -22.02
CA THR A 156 -1.71 -5.91 -23.07
C THR A 156 -1.64 -7.27 -23.78
N GLU A 157 -1.96 -8.35 -23.07
CA GLU A 157 -2.09 -9.71 -23.61
C GLU A 157 -3.43 -9.96 -24.34
N SER A 158 -4.20 -8.90 -24.62
CA SER A 158 -5.52 -8.97 -25.26
C SER A 158 -6.60 -9.73 -24.47
N ARG A 159 -6.37 -10.03 -23.19
CA ARG A 159 -7.36 -10.62 -22.26
C ARG A 159 -8.24 -9.55 -21.61
N ARG A 160 -8.73 -8.60 -22.42
CA ARG A 160 -9.44 -7.40 -21.95
C ARG A 160 -10.67 -7.67 -21.08
N PRO A 161 -11.54 -8.66 -21.38
CA PRO A 161 -12.68 -8.94 -20.51
C PRO A 161 -12.27 -9.31 -19.07
N LEU A 162 -11.18 -10.08 -18.91
CA LEU A 162 -10.68 -10.44 -17.60
C LEU A 162 -10.00 -9.25 -16.91
N ALA A 163 -9.28 -8.41 -17.64
CA ALA A 163 -8.70 -7.18 -17.11
C ALA A 163 -9.78 -6.24 -16.55
N LEU A 164 -10.91 -6.08 -17.25
CA LEU A 164 -12.05 -5.27 -16.80
C LEU A 164 -12.79 -5.92 -15.62
N ALA A 165 -12.95 -7.24 -15.63
CA ALA A 165 -13.51 -7.96 -14.48
C ALA A 165 -12.64 -7.76 -13.23
N LEU A 166 -11.32 -7.78 -13.38
CA LEU A 166 -10.37 -7.54 -12.30
C LEU A 166 -10.41 -6.08 -11.83
N GLN A 167 -10.44 -5.10 -12.75
CA GLN A 167 -10.65 -3.67 -12.41
C GLN A 167 -11.90 -3.49 -11.54
N SER A 168 -13.02 -4.11 -11.94
CA SER A 168 -14.27 -4.03 -11.19
C SER A 168 -14.10 -4.53 -9.75
N ARG A 169 -13.44 -5.68 -9.55
CA ARG A 169 -13.14 -6.20 -8.20
C ARG A 169 -12.21 -5.29 -7.40
N ILE A 170 -11.21 -4.69 -8.04
CA ILE A 170 -10.29 -3.74 -7.38
C ILE A 170 -11.07 -2.52 -6.88
N SER A 171 -11.97 -1.98 -7.72
CA SER A 171 -12.85 -0.88 -7.34
C SER A 171 -13.77 -1.25 -6.17
N ASP A 172 -14.44 -2.42 -6.25
CA ASP A 172 -15.33 -2.90 -5.18
C ASP A 172 -14.63 -3.07 -3.84
N VAL A 173 -13.43 -3.66 -3.82
CA VAL A 173 -12.76 -4.11 -2.60
C VAL A 173 -11.86 -3.03 -2.00
N PHE A 174 -11.19 -2.25 -2.84
CA PHE A 174 -10.21 -1.26 -2.39
C PHE A 174 -10.71 0.18 -2.53
N ALA A 175 -11.84 0.41 -3.21
CA ALA A 175 -12.37 1.72 -3.57
C ALA A 175 -11.37 2.55 -4.39
N VAL A 176 -10.68 1.87 -5.31
CA VAL A 176 -9.67 2.42 -6.23
C VAL A 176 -10.05 2.00 -7.64
N ASP A 177 -10.33 2.97 -8.52
CA ASP A 177 -10.72 2.71 -9.90
C ASP A 177 -9.62 3.13 -10.87
N ILE A 178 -8.80 2.18 -11.29
CA ILE A 178 -7.72 2.41 -12.26
C ILE A 178 -8.05 1.59 -13.49
N HIS A 179 -8.25 2.27 -14.62
CA HIS A 179 -8.53 1.58 -15.87
C HIS A 179 -7.31 0.73 -16.29
N PRO A 180 -7.48 -0.54 -16.71
CA PRO A 180 -6.35 -1.44 -17.03
C PRO A 180 -5.36 -0.89 -18.05
N ALA A 181 -5.80 -0.06 -19.00
CA ALA A 181 -4.92 0.58 -19.97
C ALA A 181 -4.02 1.70 -19.41
N ALA A 182 -4.33 2.23 -18.21
CA ALA A 182 -3.53 3.27 -17.57
C ALA A 182 -2.13 2.73 -17.23
N ARG A 183 -1.11 3.56 -17.49
CA ARG A 183 0.28 3.20 -17.24
C ARG A 183 0.72 3.78 -15.91
N ILE A 184 1.18 2.93 -15.01
CA ILE A 184 1.65 3.34 -13.68
C ILE A 184 3.07 2.83 -13.49
N GLY A 185 3.99 3.75 -13.20
CA GLY A 185 5.38 3.49 -12.84
C GLY A 185 5.51 2.80 -11.49
N LYS A 186 6.71 2.73 -10.92
CA LYS A 186 7.02 2.08 -9.64
C LYS A 186 7.35 3.08 -8.54
N GLY A 187 7.39 2.63 -7.29
CA GLY A 187 7.56 3.53 -6.15
C GLY A 187 6.34 4.44 -5.97
N VAL A 188 5.13 3.96 -6.27
CA VAL A 188 3.90 4.76 -6.16
C VAL A 188 3.28 4.57 -4.79
N LEU A 189 2.88 5.68 -4.17
CA LEU A 189 2.13 5.69 -2.90
C LEU A 189 0.71 6.21 -3.16
N LEU A 190 -0.30 5.38 -2.92
CA LEU A 190 -1.69 5.83 -2.80
C LEU A 190 -2.04 5.95 -1.31
N ASP A 191 -1.91 7.16 -0.78
CA ASP A 191 -2.26 7.44 0.60
C ASP A 191 -3.77 7.66 0.73
N HIS A 192 -4.40 6.99 1.70
CA HIS A 192 -5.84 7.02 1.90
C HIS A 192 -6.67 6.78 0.61
N ALA A 193 -6.26 5.79 -0.19
CA ALA A 193 -6.64 5.55 -1.59
C ALA A 193 -8.14 5.51 -1.96
N THR A 194 -9.07 5.63 -1.02
CA THR A 194 -10.52 5.71 -1.30
C THR A 194 -10.81 6.79 -2.34
N GLY A 195 -11.61 6.44 -3.34
CA GLY A 195 -12.11 7.40 -4.33
C GLY A 195 -11.05 7.87 -5.33
N VAL A 196 -9.88 7.21 -5.38
CA VAL A 196 -8.90 7.46 -6.44
C VAL A 196 -9.44 6.91 -7.76
N VAL A 197 -9.44 7.75 -8.80
CA VAL A 197 -9.87 7.38 -10.15
C VAL A 197 -8.76 7.72 -11.13
N VAL A 198 -8.31 6.75 -11.93
CA VAL A 198 -7.26 6.92 -12.93
C VAL A 198 -7.76 6.37 -14.26
N GLY A 199 -7.99 7.27 -15.22
CA GLY A 199 -8.64 6.91 -16.46
C GLY A 199 -7.73 6.24 -17.50
N GLU A 200 -8.37 5.73 -18.55
CA GLU A 200 -7.78 4.84 -19.57
C GLU A 200 -6.45 5.28 -20.16
N THR A 201 -6.29 6.57 -20.45
CA THR A 201 -5.09 7.10 -21.13
C THR A 201 -4.14 7.79 -20.16
N ALA A 202 -4.37 7.68 -18.85
CA ALA A 202 -3.50 8.30 -17.85
C ALA A 202 -2.12 7.65 -17.84
N VAL A 203 -1.10 8.46 -17.58
CA VAL A 203 0.26 7.99 -17.32
C VAL A 203 0.69 8.57 -15.99
N VAL A 204 1.08 7.70 -15.08
CA VAL A 204 1.69 8.02 -13.78
C VAL A 204 3.10 7.48 -13.82
N GLY A 205 4.10 8.34 -13.63
CA GLY A 205 5.51 7.99 -13.61
C GLY A 205 5.95 7.28 -12.33
N ASP A 206 7.26 7.19 -12.17
CA ASP A 206 7.88 6.60 -10.99
C ASP A 206 7.88 7.59 -9.82
N ASN A 207 7.86 7.07 -8.59
CA ASN A 207 7.99 7.85 -7.35
C ASN A 207 6.87 8.88 -7.13
N VAL A 208 5.69 8.67 -7.71
CA VAL A 208 4.53 9.55 -7.51
C VAL A 208 3.80 9.22 -6.21
N SER A 209 3.31 10.24 -5.52
CA SER A 209 2.38 10.11 -4.38
C SER A 209 1.04 10.70 -4.76
N ILE A 210 -0.03 9.92 -4.58
CA ILE A 210 -1.41 10.31 -4.86
C ILE A 210 -2.19 10.20 -3.55
N LEU A 211 -2.88 11.27 -3.16
CA LEU A 211 -3.67 11.33 -1.94
C LEU A 211 -5.14 10.92 -2.18
N HIS A 212 -5.94 10.91 -1.12
CA HIS A 212 -7.35 10.57 -1.18
C HIS A 212 -8.13 11.41 -2.22
N HIS A 213 -9.14 10.79 -2.85
CA HIS A 213 -10.10 11.45 -3.75
C HIS A 213 -9.49 12.11 -5.01
N VAL A 214 -8.25 11.81 -5.37
CA VAL A 214 -7.65 12.32 -6.61
C VAL A 214 -8.26 11.65 -7.83
N THR A 215 -8.67 12.46 -8.81
CA THR A 215 -9.19 11.98 -10.10
C THR A 215 -8.27 12.42 -11.24
N LEU A 216 -7.61 11.45 -11.88
CA LEU A 216 -6.90 11.61 -13.15
C LEU A 216 -7.87 11.23 -14.29
N GLY A 217 -8.92 12.03 -14.44
CA GLY A 217 -10.05 11.81 -15.34
C GLY A 217 -9.98 12.63 -16.64
N GLY A 218 -10.86 12.30 -17.58
CA GLY A 218 -11.02 13.04 -18.84
C GLY A 218 -11.99 14.20 -18.72
N THR A 219 -11.89 15.18 -19.62
CA THR A 219 -12.73 16.39 -19.63
C THR A 219 -14.07 16.24 -20.37
N GLY A 220 -14.37 15.10 -21.02
CA GLY A 220 -15.61 14.93 -21.78
C GLY A 220 -15.66 13.76 -22.77
N LYS A 221 -16.63 13.83 -23.70
CA LYS A 221 -17.14 12.77 -24.61
C LYS A 221 -16.22 12.33 -25.75
N ASP A 222 -15.08 12.98 -25.95
CA ASP A 222 -14.21 12.68 -27.09
C ASP A 222 -13.28 11.49 -26.82
N ALA A 223 -13.22 10.57 -27.78
CA ALA A 223 -12.31 9.44 -27.76
C ALA A 223 -10.88 9.90 -28.12
N GLY A 224 -9.89 9.51 -27.32
CA GLY A 224 -8.49 9.89 -27.53
C GLY A 224 -7.68 10.04 -26.23
N ASP A 225 -6.47 10.59 -26.36
CA ASP A 225 -5.62 10.96 -25.23
C ASP A 225 -6.24 12.16 -24.50
N ARG A 226 -6.72 11.94 -23.28
CA ARG A 226 -7.61 12.85 -22.55
C ARG A 226 -7.35 12.89 -21.06
N HIS A 227 -6.35 12.13 -20.59
CA HIS A 227 -6.04 12.01 -19.17
C HIS A 227 -4.65 12.59 -18.86
N PRO A 228 -4.41 13.06 -17.62
CA PRO A 228 -3.13 13.62 -17.22
C PRO A 228 -1.93 12.66 -17.41
N LYS A 229 -0.76 13.26 -17.65
CA LYS A 229 0.56 12.61 -17.60
C LYS A 229 1.33 13.25 -16.45
N ILE A 230 1.65 12.47 -15.42
CA ILE A 230 2.29 12.93 -14.19
C ILE A 230 3.56 12.14 -13.99
#